data_AF-A0A2V8C0T8-F1
#
_entry.id   AF-A0A2V8C0T8-F1
#
_cell.length_a   1.000
_cell.length_b   1.000
_cell.length_c   1.000
_cell.angle_alpha   90.00
_cell.angle_beta   90.00
_cell.angle_gamma   90.00
#
_symmetry.space_group_name_H-M   'P 1'
#
loop_
_entity.id
_entity.type
_entity.pdbx_description
1 polymer ?
#
loop_
_entity_poly.entity_id
_entity_poly.type
_entity_poly.pdbx_seq_one_letter_code
_entity_poly.pdbx_strand_id
1 'polypeptide(L)'
;EGPMEGVLVSVKKAGSTQTITVVTDQQGRYRFPDSRLEAGEYALAVRAIGFDLESAPAVSLVAQNTTTADLKLRKTRDLASQLTNAEWLASFPGSDEEKASVRGCAHCHTLELVTRSRHDAHGFVAVIERMSGYPPLAFPLMPQRT
;
A
#
# COMPACT_ATOMS: atom_id res chain seq x y z
N GLU A 1 14.45 -6.15 -16.00
CA GLU A 1 14.91 -4.90 -15.38
C GLU A 1 16.06 -5.21 -14.43
N GLY A 2 16.89 -4.22 -14.11
CA GLY A 2 18.06 -4.35 -13.23
C GLY A 2 17.74 -4.07 -11.76
N PRO A 3 18.74 -3.79 -10.91
CA PRO A 3 18.53 -3.40 -9.51
C PRO A 3 17.66 -2.15 -9.38
N MET A 4 16.89 -2.03 -8.30
CA MET A 4 15.89 -0.98 -8.10
C MET A 4 16.11 -0.19 -6.79
N GLU A 5 16.34 1.11 -6.92
CA GLU A 5 16.45 2.06 -5.81
C GLU A 5 15.06 2.46 -5.27
N GLY A 6 15.00 2.86 -3.99
CA GLY A 6 13.80 3.49 -3.42
C GLY A 6 12.69 2.49 -3.05
N VAL A 7 12.98 1.19 -3.11
CA VAL A 7 12.04 0.13 -2.75
C VAL A 7 11.97 0.03 -1.22
N LEU A 8 10.75 0.09 -0.68
CA LEU A 8 10.52 -0.16 0.73
C LEU A 8 10.52 -1.66 0.99
N VAL A 9 11.44 -2.13 1.84
CA VAL A 9 11.54 -3.52 2.27
C VAL A 9 11.20 -3.60 3.75
N SER A 10 10.20 -4.40 4.08
CA SER A 10 9.68 -4.54 5.43
C SER A 10 9.87 -5.97 5.96
N VAL A 11 10.17 -6.08 7.25
CA VAL A 11 10.24 -7.36 7.98
C VAL A 11 9.34 -7.34 9.21
N LYS A 12 8.70 -8.46 9.49
CA LYS A 12 7.90 -8.67 10.70
C LYS A 12 8.23 -10.02 11.33
N LYS A 13 8.69 -10.02 12.58
CA LYS A 13 9.00 -11.25 13.34
C LYS A 13 7.71 -12.02 13.63
N ALA A 14 7.73 -13.34 13.51
CA ALA A 14 6.62 -14.20 13.89
C ALA A 14 6.21 -13.94 15.36
N GLY A 15 4.91 -13.76 15.59
CA GLY A 15 4.36 -13.41 16.92
C GLY A 15 4.55 -11.95 17.36
N SER A 16 5.27 -11.12 16.59
CA SER A 16 5.44 -9.70 16.91
C SER A 16 4.37 -8.82 16.26
N THR A 17 4.06 -7.69 16.90
CA THR A 17 3.24 -6.62 16.31
C THR A 17 4.09 -5.58 15.58
N GLN A 18 5.41 -5.60 15.76
CA GLN A 18 6.32 -4.60 15.20
C GLN A 18 6.74 -4.96 13.77
N THR A 19 6.75 -3.95 12.89
CA THR A 19 7.29 -4.04 11.53
C THR A 19 8.41 -3.03 11.39
N ILE A 20 9.54 -3.47 10.84
CA ILE A 20 10.68 -2.60 10.54
C ILE A 20 10.77 -2.47 9.03
N THR A 21 10.96 -1.26 8.54
CA THR A 21 11.07 -0.96 7.11
C THR A 21 12.36 -0.21 6.83
N VAL A 22 13.04 -0.61 5.76
CA VAL A 22 14.22 0.06 5.20
C VAL A 22 13.99 0.34 3.71
N VAL A 23 14.87 1.12 3.10
CA VAL A 23 14.79 1.51 1.69
C VAL A 23 16.01 0.96 0.95
N THR A 24 15.84 0.50 -0.30
CA THR A 24 16.97 0.09 -1.14
C THR A 24 17.79 1.28 -1.63
N ASP A 25 19.11 1.07 -1.73
CA ASP A 25 20.07 2.03 -2.29
C ASP A 25 20.05 2.05 -3.83
N GLN A 26 20.89 2.91 -4.44
CA GLN A 26 21.07 3.03 -5.89
C GLN A 26 21.46 1.72 -6.60
N GLN A 27 22.04 0.76 -5.87
CA GLN A 27 22.40 -0.55 -6.38
C GLN A 27 21.35 -1.62 -6.07
N GLY A 28 20.18 -1.22 -5.56
CA GLY A 28 19.08 -2.11 -5.20
C GLY A 28 19.30 -2.91 -3.93
N ARG A 29 20.31 -2.57 -3.12
CA ARG A 29 20.62 -3.28 -1.87
C ARG A 29 19.90 -2.65 -0.70
N TYR A 30 19.51 -3.48 0.26
CA TYR A 30 18.93 -3.03 1.52
C TYR A 30 19.67 -3.71 2.68
N ARG A 31 19.64 -3.07 3.85
CA ARG A 31 20.19 -3.64 5.08
C ARG A 31 19.36 -3.21 6.27
N PHE A 32 18.96 -4.18 7.09
CA PHE A 32 18.38 -3.91 8.39
C PHE A 32 19.48 -3.73 9.44
N PRO A 33 19.37 -2.76 10.36
CA PRO A 33 20.32 -2.63 11.44
C PRO A 33 20.26 -3.83 12.39
N ASP A 34 21.41 -4.42 12.68
CA ASP A 34 21.54 -5.61 13.54
C ASP A 34 20.95 -5.38 14.95
N SER A 35 20.98 -4.14 15.45
CA SER A 35 20.39 -3.76 16.75
C SER A 35 18.86 -3.76 16.80
N ARG A 36 18.20 -3.97 15.65
CA ARG A 36 16.73 -3.91 15.51
C ARG A 36 16.13 -5.28 15.25
N LEU A 37 16.94 -6.29 14.93
CA LEU A 37 16.49 -7.64 14.61
C LEU A 37 17.06 -8.64 15.61
N GLU A 38 16.20 -9.51 16.11
CA GLU A 38 16.57 -10.62 16.95
C GLU A 38 16.59 -11.91 16.12
N ALA A 39 17.15 -12.99 16.66
CA ALA A 39 16.99 -14.30 16.06
C ALA A 39 15.49 -14.70 16.01
N GLY A 40 15.11 -15.42 14.96
CA GLY A 40 13.75 -15.92 14.75
C GLY A 40 13.28 -15.86 13.31
N GLU A 41 12.02 -16.26 13.10
CA GLU A 41 11.37 -16.25 11.79
C GLU A 41 10.78 -14.89 11.45
N TYR A 42 11.02 -14.42 10.24
CA TYR A 42 10.50 -13.15 9.73
C TYR A 42 9.75 -13.35 8.42
N ALA A 43 8.60 -12.68 8.31
CA ALA A 43 7.93 -12.48 7.03
C ALA A 43 8.48 -11.20 6.36
N LEU A 44 8.80 -11.30 5.07
CA LEU A 44 9.21 -10.15 4.25
C LEU A 44 8.04 -9.61 3.43
N ALA A 45 8.00 -8.29 3.29
CA ALA A 45 7.12 -7.60 2.39
C ALA A 45 7.88 -6.49 1.65
N VAL A 46 7.38 -6.14 0.46
CA VAL A 46 7.94 -5.06 -0.36
C VAL A 46 6.82 -4.12 -0.78
N ARG A 47 7.12 -2.81 -0.80
CA ARG A 47 6.31 -1.81 -1.50
C ARG A 47 7.16 -1.12 -2.56
N ALA A 48 6.81 -1.34 -3.82
CA ALA A 48 7.38 -0.71 -5.01
C ALA A 48 6.25 -0.45 -6.02
N ILE A 49 5.93 0.81 -6.30
CA ILE A 49 4.81 1.14 -7.20
C ILE A 49 5.09 0.58 -8.60
N GLY A 50 4.10 -0.12 -9.16
CA GLY A 50 4.22 -0.83 -10.44
C GLY A 50 4.76 -2.25 -10.34
N PHE A 51 5.12 -2.73 -9.14
CA PHE A 51 5.73 -4.04 -8.95
C PHE A 51 5.15 -4.78 -7.75
N ASP A 52 5.07 -6.10 -7.89
CA ASP A 52 4.73 -7.02 -6.81
C ASP A 52 5.95 -7.88 -6.48
N LEU A 53 6.09 -8.25 -5.21
CA LEU A 53 7.02 -9.28 -4.79
C LEU A 53 6.55 -10.64 -5.37
N GLU A 54 7.43 -11.32 -6.10
CA GLU A 54 7.07 -12.54 -6.83
C GLU A 54 6.65 -13.69 -5.90
N SER A 55 7.38 -13.82 -4.78
CA SER A 55 7.09 -14.73 -3.67
C SER A 55 7.57 -14.07 -2.38
N ALA A 56 6.77 -14.09 -1.31
CA ALA A 56 7.20 -13.59 0.00
C ALA A 56 8.02 -14.66 0.74
N PRO A 57 9.35 -14.55 0.83
CA PRO A 57 10.14 -15.53 1.56
C PRO A 57 9.88 -15.36 3.07
N ALA A 58 9.76 -16.49 3.76
CA ALA A 58 10.06 -16.54 5.19
C ALA A 58 11.59 -16.61 5.34
N VAL A 59 12.15 -15.80 6.23
CA VAL A 59 13.59 -15.75 6.50
C VAL A 59 13.83 -16.02 7.97
N SER A 60 14.63 -17.06 8.24
CA SER A 60 15.10 -17.42 9.57
C SER A 60 16.40 -16.68 9.87
N LEU A 61 16.39 -15.85 10.91
CA LEU A 61 17.59 -15.20 11.41
C LEU A 61 18.19 -16.00 12.56
N VAL A 62 19.49 -16.28 12.47
CA VAL A 62 20.27 -16.91 13.54
C VAL A 62 21.21 -15.85 14.14
N ALA A 63 21.33 -15.85 15.47
CA ALA A 63 22.19 -14.91 16.17
C ALA A 63 23.63 -14.97 15.65
N GLN A 64 24.27 -13.81 15.52
CA GLN A 64 25.67 -13.65 15.08
C GLN A 64 25.96 -14.17 13.65
N ASN A 65 24.92 -14.43 12.85
CA ASN A 65 25.08 -14.83 11.46
C ASN A 65 24.45 -13.81 10.51
N THR A 66 25.11 -13.54 9.39
CA THR A 66 24.54 -12.68 8.33
C THR A 66 23.64 -13.53 7.45
N THR A 67 22.38 -13.12 7.32
CA THR A 67 21.43 -13.75 6.40
C THR A 67 21.17 -12.81 5.23
N THR A 68 21.26 -13.34 4.01
CA THR A 68 20.98 -12.60 2.78
C THR A 68 19.75 -13.18 2.11
N ALA A 69 18.87 -12.31 1.60
CA ALA A 69 17.70 -12.71 0.83
C ALA A 69 17.61 -11.82 -0.41
N ASP A 70 17.55 -12.45 -1.59
CA ASP A 70 17.31 -11.74 -2.84
C ASP A 70 15.81 -11.64 -3.10
N LEU A 71 15.34 -10.43 -3.39
CA LEU A 71 13.93 -10.15 -3.61
C LEU A 71 13.67 -9.94 -5.10
N LYS A 72 12.93 -10.87 -5.71
CA LYS A 72 12.52 -10.75 -7.12
C LYS A 72 11.19 -10.03 -7.21
N LEU A 73 11.18 -8.94 -7.97
CA LEU A 73 9.99 -8.16 -8.26
C LEU A 73 9.52 -8.45 -9.68
N ARG A 74 8.20 -8.54 -9.84
CA ARG A 74 7.54 -8.63 -11.15
C ARG A 74 6.63 -7.43 -11.33
N LYS A 75 6.40 -7.02 -12.58
CA LYS A 75 5.41 -5.96 -12.86
C LYS A 75 4.05 -6.37 -12.29
N THR A 76 3.43 -5.44 -11.59
CA THR A 76 2.12 -5.67 -11.01
C THR A 76 1.07 -5.83 -12.09
N ARG A 77 0.09 -6.69 -11.83
CA ARG A 77 -1.10 -6.82 -12.68
C ARG A 77 -2.22 -5.89 -12.24
N ASP A 78 -2.07 -5.23 -11.10
CA ASP A 78 -3.07 -4.36 -10.50
C ASP A 78 -2.43 -3.11 -9.90
N LEU A 79 -1.94 -2.22 -10.77
CA LEU A 79 -1.31 -0.95 -10.37
C LEU A 79 -2.25 -0.10 -9.51
N ALA A 80 -3.56 -0.13 -9.81
CA ALA A 80 -4.58 0.63 -9.11
C ALA A 80 -4.60 0.34 -7.59
N SER A 81 -4.30 -0.89 -7.17
CA SER A 81 -4.23 -1.27 -5.75
C SER A 81 -3.07 -0.64 -4.97
N GLN A 82 -2.07 -0.10 -5.69
CA GLN A 82 -0.85 0.42 -5.09
C GLN A 82 -0.88 1.95 -4.95
N LEU A 83 -1.74 2.63 -5.70
CA LEU A 83 -1.81 4.08 -5.80
C LEU A 83 -2.28 4.73 -4.50
N THR A 84 -1.61 5.82 -4.14
CA THR A 84 -2.04 6.76 -3.10
C THR A 84 -3.20 7.62 -3.58
N ASN A 85 -3.89 8.30 -2.65
CA ASN A 85 -4.95 9.25 -3.01
C ASN A 85 -4.44 10.39 -3.92
N ALA A 86 -3.19 10.81 -3.78
CA ALA A 86 -2.60 11.83 -4.62
C ALA A 86 -2.39 11.33 -6.06
N GLU A 87 -1.86 10.11 -6.22
CA GLU A 87 -1.70 9.50 -7.55
C GLU A 87 -3.05 9.24 -8.22
N TRP A 88 -4.05 8.79 -7.47
CA TRP A 88 -5.43 8.69 -7.97
C TRP A 88 -5.96 10.03 -8.46
N LEU A 89 -5.87 11.09 -7.64
CA LEU A 89 -6.36 12.41 -8.01
C LEU A 89 -5.63 12.99 -9.24
N ALA A 90 -4.31 12.79 -9.33
CA ALA A 90 -3.52 13.18 -10.49
C ALA A 90 -3.98 12.46 -11.76
N SER A 91 -4.36 11.18 -11.65
CA SER A 91 -4.83 10.37 -12.78
C SER A 91 -6.21 10.73 -13.31
N PHE A 92 -7.01 11.50 -12.56
CA PHE A 92 -8.36 11.85 -13.01
C PHE A 92 -8.29 12.79 -14.22
N PRO A 93 -9.25 12.68 -15.16
CA PRO A 93 -9.40 13.70 -16.19
C PRO A 93 -9.91 15.01 -15.57
N GLY A 94 -9.82 16.10 -16.34
CA GLY A 94 -10.35 17.43 -15.96
C GLY A 94 -9.31 18.39 -15.39
N SER A 95 -9.73 19.63 -15.16
CA SER A 95 -8.93 20.71 -14.57
C SER A 95 -8.75 20.53 -13.06
N ASP A 96 -7.81 21.27 -12.48
CA ASP A 96 -7.58 21.23 -11.02
C ASP A 96 -8.78 21.77 -10.21
N GLU A 97 -9.55 22.68 -10.81
CA GLU A 97 -10.82 23.18 -10.25
C GLU A 97 -11.89 22.09 -10.25
N GLU A 98 -12.04 21.33 -11.34
CA GLU A 98 -13.00 20.22 -11.41
C GLU A 98 -12.65 19.13 -10.38
N LYS A 99 -11.36 18.83 -10.24
CA LYS A 99 -10.81 17.87 -9.26
C LYS A 99 -10.92 18.35 -7.81
N ALA A 100 -11.20 19.63 -7.57
CA ALA A 100 -11.24 20.18 -6.22
C ALA A 100 -12.29 19.51 -5.34
N SER A 101 -13.44 19.17 -5.93
CA SER A 101 -14.54 18.48 -5.24
C SER A 101 -14.15 17.09 -4.73
N VAL A 102 -13.28 16.38 -5.46
CA VAL A 102 -12.84 15.01 -5.13
C VAL A 102 -11.92 14.97 -3.92
N ARG A 103 -11.18 16.04 -3.65
CA ARG A 103 -10.24 16.10 -2.51
C ARG A 103 -10.93 15.83 -1.17
N GLY A 104 -12.20 16.22 -1.03
CA GLY A 104 -13.00 15.96 0.17
C GLY A 104 -13.37 14.48 0.36
N CYS A 105 -13.39 13.67 -0.71
CA CYS A 105 -13.79 12.26 -0.65
C CYS A 105 -12.74 11.36 0.01
N ALA A 106 -11.48 11.78 0.06
CA ALA A 106 -10.37 11.01 0.62
C ALA A 106 -10.31 11.05 2.17
N HIS A 107 -11.28 11.70 2.83
CA HIS A 107 -11.30 11.84 4.29
C HIS A 107 -11.70 10.56 5.03
N CYS A 108 -12.62 9.77 4.47
CA CYS A 108 -13.16 8.58 5.13
C CYS A 108 -12.50 7.27 4.66
N HIS A 109 -12.09 7.19 3.39
CA HIS A 109 -11.43 6.01 2.80
C HIS A 109 -10.53 6.43 1.62
N THR A 110 -9.81 5.47 1.01
CA THR A 110 -9.01 5.72 -0.19
C THR A 110 -9.90 6.01 -1.41
N LEU A 111 -9.40 6.78 -2.38
CA LEU A 111 -10.11 7.03 -3.63
C LEU A 111 -10.29 5.76 -4.49
N GLU A 112 -9.50 4.72 -4.23
CA GLU A 112 -9.59 3.42 -4.90
C GLU A 112 -11.01 2.84 -4.89
N LEU A 113 -11.71 2.91 -3.74
CA LEU A 113 -13.07 2.36 -3.63
C LEU A 113 -14.03 3.03 -4.62
N VAL A 114 -13.90 4.34 -4.79
CA VAL A 114 -14.73 5.15 -5.68
C VAL A 114 -14.35 4.90 -7.13
N THR A 115 -13.05 4.87 -7.44
CA THR A 115 -12.56 4.69 -8.83
C THR A 115 -12.84 3.30 -9.38
N ARG A 116 -12.97 2.29 -8.52
CA ARG A 116 -13.34 0.92 -8.88
C ARG A 116 -14.85 0.68 -8.95
N SER A 117 -15.66 1.71 -8.74
CA SER A 117 -17.11 1.63 -8.87
C SER A 117 -17.52 1.10 -10.24
N ARG A 118 -18.50 0.18 -10.26
CA ARG A 118 -19.13 -0.34 -11.50
C ARG A 118 -20.44 0.36 -11.82
N HIS A 119 -20.82 1.37 -11.03
CA HIS A 119 -22.03 2.16 -11.26
C HIS A 119 -21.86 3.09 -12.47
N ASP A 120 -22.94 3.31 -13.20
CA ASP A 120 -23.03 4.39 -14.18
C ASP A 120 -23.18 5.75 -13.48
N ALA A 121 -23.23 6.84 -14.24
CA ALA A 121 -23.31 8.18 -13.68
C ALA A 121 -24.51 8.36 -12.72
N HIS A 122 -25.69 7.87 -13.10
CA HIS A 122 -26.90 7.99 -12.28
C HIS A 122 -26.80 7.16 -10.99
N GLY A 123 -26.38 5.89 -11.10
CA GLY A 123 -26.19 5.02 -9.94
C GLY A 123 -25.10 5.54 -9.01
N PHE A 124 -24.05 6.17 -9.55
CA PHE A 124 -22.96 6.70 -8.76
C PHE A 124 -23.37 7.92 -7.92
N VAL A 125 -24.24 8.80 -8.42
CA VAL A 125 -24.80 9.91 -7.64
C VAL A 125 -25.53 9.40 -6.38
N ALA A 126 -26.39 8.39 -6.53
CA ALA A 126 -27.09 7.79 -5.40
C ALA A 126 -26.13 7.14 -4.38
N VAL A 127 -24.97 6.64 -4.83
CA VAL A 127 -23.92 6.14 -3.95
C VAL A 127 -23.25 7.28 -3.19
N ILE A 128 -22.92 8.40 -3.86
CA ILE A 128 -22.36 9.60 -3.21
C ILE A 128 -23.30 10.13 -2.13
N GLU A 129 -24.58 10.29 -2.42
CA GLU A 129 -25.58 10.75 -1.44
C GLU A 129 -25.69 9.82 -0.23
N ARG A 130 -25.58 8.51 -0.45
CA ARG A 130 -25.52 7.55 0.65
C ARG A 130 -24.23 7.70 1.47
N MET A 131 -23.09 7.86 0.80
CA MET A 131 -21.78 8.04 1.45
C MET A 131 -21.72 9.32 2.29
N SER A 132 -22.30 10.44 1.81
CA SER A 132 -22.30 11.71 2.55
C SER A 132 -23.07 11.67 3.87
N GLY A 133 -23.96 10.68 4.05
CA GLY A 133 -24.68 10.46 5.30
C GLY A 133 -23.94 9.59 6.31
N TYR A 134 -22.71 9.13 6.02
CA TYR A 134 -21.93 8.27 6.90
C TYR A 134 -20.86 9.07 7.66
N PRO A 135 -20.75 8.91 9.00
CA PRO A 135 -19.64 9.46 9.75
C PRO A 135 -18.33 8.70 9.45
N PRO A 136 -17.15 9.28 9.72
CA PRO A 136 -15.86 8.61 9.49
C PRO A 136 -15.68 7.27 10.20
N LEU A 137 -16.44 7.02 11.29
CA LEU A 137 -16.40 5.77 12.06
C LEU A 137 -17.32 4.67 11.49
N ALA A 138 -18.14 4.97 10.47
CA ALA A 138 -18.96 3.96 9.82
C ALA A 138 -18.08 3.06 8.94
N PHE A 139 -18.37 1.76 8.96
CA PHE A 139 -17.68 0.78 8.13
C PHE A 139 -18.66 -0.30 7.64
N PRO A 140 -18.32 -1.09 6.60
CA PRO A 140 -19.29 -1.98 5.94
C PRO A 140 -20.05 -2.96 6.84
N LEU A 141 -19.46 -3.39 7.97
CA LEU A 141 -20.11 -4.30 8.92
C LEU A 141 -20.90 -3.58 10.02
N MET A 142 -20.80 -2.25 10.11
CA MET A 142 -21.56 -1.43 11.06
C MET A 142 -21.90 -0.08 10.43
N PRO A 143 -22.88 -0.04 9.50
CA PRO A 143 -23.31 1.20 8.87
C PRO A 143 -24.05 2.08 9.89
N GLN A 144 -23.59 3.32 10.04
CA GLN A 144 -24.18 4.33 10.91
C GLN A 144 -24.57 5.52 10.05
N ARG A 145 -25.69 6.20 10.31
CA ARG A 145 -26.11 7.39 9.55
C ARG A 145 -26.34 8.56 10.48
N THR A 146 -25.92 9.75 10.06
CA THR A 146 -26.22 11.03 10.71
C THR A 146 -27.47 11.66 10.15
#